data_AF-A0A0S8AMY5-F1
#
_entry.id   AF-A0A0S8AMY5-F1
#
_cell.length_a   1.000
_cell.length_b   1.000
_cell.length_c   1.000
_cell.angle_alpha   90.00
_cell.angle_beta   90.00
_cell.angle_gamma   90.00
#
_symmetry.space_group_name_H-M   'P 1'
#
loop_
_entity.id
_entity.type
_entity.pdbx_description
1 polymer ?
#
loop_
_entity_poly.entity_id
_entity_poly.type
_entity_poly.pdbx_seq_one_letter_code
_entity_poly.pdbx_strand_id
1 'polypeptide(L)' 'MNTKIFSPEPVRIMDLRGTYKGGGGPDKTILNSAARHDPSRVYVLVTYLRRKDDKEFDIHLKASKLGIHYVDVYDE' A
#
# COMPACT_ATOMS: atom_id res chain seq x y z
N MET A 1 -22.90 27.09 -9.50
CA MET A 1 -22.81 25.63 -9.33
C MET A 1 -21.38 25.23 -9.62
N ASN A 2 -20.65 24.69 -8.64
CA ASN A 2 -19.22 24.39 -8.78
C ASN A 2 -19.08 22.91 -9.16
N THR A 3 -19.16 22.60 -10.45
CA THR A 3 -18.99 21.23 -10.94
C THR A 3 -17.50 20.92 -10.94
N LYS A 4 -17.00 20.33 -9.85
CA LYS A 4 -15.68 19.69 -9.86
C LYS A 4 -15.71 18.62 -10.95
N ILE A 5 -14.98 18.87 -12.04
CA ILE A 5 -14.71 17.86 -13.05
C ILE A 5 -13.88 16.79 -12.35
N PHE A 6 -14.48 15.63 -12.08
CA PHE A 6 -13.70 14.47 -11.69
C PHE A 6 -12.89 14.06 -12.92
N SER A 7 -11.56 14.06 -12.77
CA SER A 7 -10.68 13.59 -13.84
C SER A 7 -11.07 12.15 -14.22
N PRO A 8 -11.05 11.78 -15.51
CA PRO A 8 -11.32 10.40 -15.94
C PRO A 8 -10.28 9.41 -15.38
N GLU A 9 -9.14 9.91 -14.92
CA GLU A 9 -8.08 9.14 -14.31
C GLU A 9 -8.36 8.81 -12.84
N PRO A 10 -8.05 7.58 -12.39
CA PRO A 10 -8.23 7.18 -10.99
C PRO A 10 -7.38 8.06 -10.07
N VAL A 11 -7.92 8.38 -8.89
CA VAL A 11 -7.18 9.10 -7.85
C VAL A 11 -6.00 8.23 -7.40
N ARG A 12 -4.79 8.80 -7.42
CA ARG A 12 -3.58 8.09 -7.03
C ARG A 12 -3.24 8.37 -5.57
N ILE A 13 -3.13 7.31 -4.78
CA ILE A 13 -2.85 7.38 -3.35
C ILE A 13 -1.63 6.50 -3.05
N MET A 14 -0.72 7.02 -2.23
CA MET A 14 0.32 6.24 -1.58
C MET A 14 -0.13 5.93 -0.15
N ASP A 15 -0.37 4.66 0.17
CA ASP A 15 -0.65 4.21 1.54
C ASP A 15 0.67 3.73 2.16
N LEU A 16 1.26 4.60 2.99
CA LEU A 16 2.60 4.42 3.55
C LEU A 16 2.53 3.96 5.01
N ARG A 17 3.31 2.92 5.33
CA ARG A 17 3.50 2.44 6.72
C ARG A 17 4.97 2.20 7.02
N GLY A 18 5.42 2.65 8.19
CA GLY A 18 6.71 2.24 8.74
C GLY A 18 6.57 0.94 9.51
N THR A 19 7.46 -0.01 9.27
CA THR A 19 7.54 -1.26 10.04
C THR A 19 8.44 -1.06 11.26
N TYR A 20 7.97 -1.39 12.47
CA TYR A 20 8.78 -1.24 13.69
C TYR A 20 8.78 -2.53 14.52
N LYS A 21 9.76 -3.43 14.26
CA LYS A 21 9.92 -4.78 14.86
C LYS A 21 8.68 -5.69 14.67
N GLY A 22 8.86 -6.99 14.90
CA GLY A 22 7.84 -8.05 15.05
C GLY A 22 6.40 -7.67 14.66
N GLY A 23 6.18 -7.46 13.36
CA GLY A 23 4.95 -7.13 12.59
C GLY A 23 3.71 -7.99 12.83
N GLY A 24 3.30 -8.06 14.09
CA GLY A 24 1.98 -8.52 14.51
C GLY A 24 0.88 -7.47 14.37
N GLY A 25 1.20 -6.25 13.92
CA GLY A 25 0.32 -5.08 14.02
C GLY A 25 -0.34 -4.61 12.70
N PRO A 26 -0.78 -3.33 12.64
CA PRO A 26 -1.51 -2.72 11.52
C PRO A 26 -0.81 -2.80 10.14
N ASP A 27 0.41 -3.31 10.09
CA ASP A 27 1.16 -3.67 8.89
C ASP A 27 0.46 -4.71 8.00
N LYS A 28 -0.56 -5.44 8.48
CA LYS A 28 -1.38 -6.32 7.60
C LYS A 28 -2.65 -5.62 7.08
N THR A 29 -3.03 -4.50 7.69
CA THR A 29 -4.33 -3.86 7.47
C THR A 29 -4.35 -3.04 6.19
N ILE A 30 -3.23 -2.42 5.81
CA ILE A 30 -3.17 -1.61 4.58
C ILE A 30 -3.25 -2.46 3.30
N LEU A 31 -2.73 -3.69 3.31
CA LEU A 31 -2.91 -4.62 2.20
C LEU A 31 -4.38 -4.99 2.03
N ASN A 32 -5.06 -5.32 3.12
CA ASN A 32 -6.49 -5.64 3.09
C ASN A 32 -7.34 -4.43 2.67
N SER A 33 -6.93 -3.21 3.04
CA SER A 33 -7.59 -1.99 2.58
C SER A 33 -7.41 -1.78 1.08
N ALA A 34 -6.16 -1.86 0.60
CA ALA A 34 -5.82 -1.68 -0.82
C ALA A 34 -6.53 -2.70 -1.72
N ALA A 35 -6.65 -3.96 -1.30
CA ALA A 35 -7.36 -5.01 -2.05
C ALA A 35 -8.87 -4.74 -2.24
N ARG A 36 -9.46 -3.85 -1.43
CA ARG A 36 -10.90 -3.56 -1.46
C ARG A 36 -11.28 -2.33 -2.31
N HIS A 37 -10.29 -1.58 -2.79
CA HIS A 37 -10.56 -0.37 -3.56
C HIS A 37 -10.94 -0.70 -5.00
N ASP A 38 -11.82 0.11 -5.58
CA ASP A 38 -12.17 0.03 -7.00
C ASP A 38 -11.03 0.65 -7.84
N PRO A 39 -10.29 -0.15 -8.62
CA PRO A 39 -9.12 0.33 -9.36
C PRO A 39 -9.48 1.32 -10.48
N SER A 40 -10.74 1.36 -10.92
CA SER A 40 -11.21 2.38 -11.89
C SER A 40 -11.37 3.76 -11.26
N ARG A 41 -11.45 3.83 -9.92
CA ARG A 41 -11.67 5.08 -9.18
C ARG A 41 -10.45 5.49 -8.38
N VAL A 42 -9.70 4.53 -7.84
CA VAL A 42 -8.56 4.77 -6.97
C VAL A 42 -7.44 3.78 -7.29
N TYR A 43 -6.27 4.33 -7.62
CA TYR A 43 -5.02 3.60 -7.69
C TYR A 43 -4.31 3.72 -6.33
N VAL A 44 -4.03 2.59 -5.69
CA VAL A 44 -3.32 2.54 -4.41
C VAL A 44 -1.94 1.92 -4.61
N LEU A 45 -0.89 2.67 -4.26
CA LEU A 45 0.46 2.16 -4.09
C LEU A 45 0.70 1.93 -2.60
N VAL A 46 0.80 0.66 -2.21
CA VAL A 46 1.19 0.29 -0.86
C VAL A 46 2.71 0.45 -0.70
N THR A 47 3.12 1.21 0.30
CA THR A 47 4.53 1.53 0.55
C THR A 47 4.91 1.16 1.97
N TYR A 48 5.95 0.35 2.14
CA TYR A 48 6.52 0.10 3.45
C TYR A 48 7.87 0.80 3.60
N LEU A 49 7.99 1.60 4.65
CA LEU A 49 9.28 2.10 5.13
C LEU A 49 9.87 1.05 6.07
N ARG A 50 10.99 0.43 5.69
CA ARG A 50 11.59 -0.69 6.44
C ARG A 50 13.10 -0.77 6.27
N ARG A 51 13.80 -1.43 7.18
CA ARG A 51 15.21 -1.75 6.97
C ARG A 51 15.40 -2.76 5.85
N LYS A 52 16.53 -2.66 5.14
CA LYS A 52 16.88 -3.56 4.02
C LYS A 52 17.06 -5.02 4.45
N ASP A 53 17.46 -5.25 5.69
CA ASP A 53 17.69 -6.58 6.25
C ASP A 53 16.49 -7.16 6.99
N ASP A 54 15.43 -6.37 7.18
CA ASP A 54 14.16 -6.88 7.68
C ASP A 54 13.54 -7.79 6.61
N LYS A 55 13.50 -9.09 6.90
CA LYS A 55 12.87 -10.12 6.05
C LYS A 55 11.58 -10.66 6.66
N GLU A 56 11.07 -10.06 7.72
CA GLU A 56 9.91 -10.58 8.41
C GLU A 56 8.63 -10.35 7.60
N PHE A 57 7.62 -11.20 7.88
CA PHE A 57 6.23 -11.13 7.41
C PHE A 57 5.94 -11.34 5.93
N ASP A 58 6.94 -11.52 5.07
CA ASP A 58 6.75 -11.81 3.64
C ASP A 58 5.76 -10.85 2.95
N ILE A 59 5.86 -9.56 3.28
CA ILE A 59 4.86 -8.55 2.86
C ILE A 59 4.75 -8.49 1.33
N HIS A 60 5.88 -8.55 0.62
CA HIS A 60 5.94 -8.64 -0.83
C HIS A 60 5.16 -9.85 -1.39
N LEU A 61 5.28 -11.04 -0.78
CA LEU A 61 4.52 -12.23 -1.21
C LEU A 61 3.02 -12.06 -0.97
N LYS A 62 2.63 -11.42 0.14
CA LYS A 62 1.22 -11.15 0.45
C LYS A 62 0.62 -10.13 -0.54
N ALA A 63 1.34 -9.05 -0.82
CA ALA A 63 0.91 -8.06 -1.80
C ALA A 63 0.75 -8.68 -3.19
N SER A 64 1.72 -9.51 -3.62
CA SER A 64 1.66 -10.25 -4.88
C SER A 64 0.45 -11.18 -4.96
N LYS A 65 0.17 -11.95 -3.89
CA LYS A 65 -1.01 -12.83 -3.81
C LYS A 65 -2.34 -12.06 -3.90
N LEU A 66 -2.37 -10.81 -3.47
CA LEU A 66 -3.55 -9.95 -3.50
C LEU A 66 -3.62 -9.07 -4.77
N GLY A 67 -2.64 -9.13 -5.66
CA GLY A 67 -2.58 -8.28 -6.86
C GLY A 67 -2.37 -6.78 -6.55
N ILE A 68 -1.76 -6.46 -5.40
CA ILE A 68 -1.58 -5.09 -4.93
C ILE A 68 -0.26 -4.51 -5.46
N HIS A 69 -0.30 -3.27 -5.94
CA HIS A 69 0.91 -2.50 -6.24
C HIS A 69 1.65 -2.15 -4.95
N TYR A 70 2.93 -2.55 -4.89
CA TYR A 70 3.72 -2.57 -3.67
C TYR A 70 5.14 -2.06 -3.93
N VAL A 71 5.69 -1.31 -2.98
CA VAL A 71 7.11 -0.94 -2.97
C VAL A 71 7.65 -0.90 -1.53
N ASP A 72 8.90 -1.33 -1.37
CA ASP A 72 9.69 -1.08 -0.17
C ASP A 72 10.50 0.21 -0.36
N VAL A 73 10.43 1.11 0.62
CA VAL A 73 11.34 2.24 0.77
C VAL A 73 12.24 1.89 1.95
N TYR A 74 13.54 1.80 1.71
CA TYR A 74 14.45 1.38 2.76
C TYR A 74 14.84 2.56 3.67
N ASP A 75 14.64 2.42 4.99
CA ASP A 75 15.23 3.30 6.01
C ASP A 75 16.47 2.64 6.63
N GLU A 76 17.64 3.14 6.20
CA GLU A 76 18.99 2.76 6.66
C GLU A 76 19.45 1.31 6.35
#